data_AF-A0A087U080-F1
#
_entry.id   AF-A0A087U080-F1
#
_cell.length_a   1.000
_cell.length_b   1.000
_cell.length_c   1.000
_cell.angle_alpha   90.00
_cell.angle_beta   90.00
_cell.angle_gamma   90.00
#
_symmetry.space_group_name_H-M   'P 1'
#
loop_
_entity.id
_entity.type
_entity.pdbx_description
1 polymer ?
#
loop_
_entity_poly.entity_id
_entity_poly.type
_entity_poly.pdbx_seq_one_letter_code
_entity_poly.pdbx_strand_id
1 'polypeptide(L)'
;MLLRAEVFFEILKSQQIRYEKSSFILKNIVFGFIASGSVTSEEQNRVHCGLIKTTDDFEKTMRKFWEIENVETAVPKNKETAICEEHYKQTHKRNDEGRYIVTMRLKEDSICLENSKDLALERLNSLWKRDS
;
A
#
# COMPACT_ATOMS: atom_id res chain seq x y z
N MET A 1 -8.97 -4.22 1.53
CA MET A 1 -9.35 -3.97 2.93
C MET A 1 -8.15 -4.35 3.79
N LEU A 2 -7.48 -3.35 4.37
CA LEU A 2 -6.38 -3.57 5.31
C LEU A 2 -6.95 -3.44 6.71
N LEU A 3 -7.01 -4.55 7.44
CA LEU A 3 -7.40 -4.54 8.85
C LEU A 3 -6.15 -4.34 9.70
N ARG A 4 -6.24 -3.46 10.69
CA ARG A 4 -5.21 -3.40 11.73
C ARG A 4 -5.15 -4.74 12.47
N ALA A 5 -3.95 -5.17 12.83
CA ALA A 5 -3.74 -6.43 13.54
C ALA A 5 -4.54 -6.49 14.86
N GLU A 6 -4.76 -5.33 15.49
CA GLU A 6 -5.51 -5.16 16.73
C GLU A 6 -6.97 -5.61 16.62
N VAL A 7 -7.64 -5.33 15.49
CA VAL A 7 -9.08 -5.64 15.30
C VAL A 7 -9.31 -6.96 14.57
N PHE A 8 -8.25 -7.57 14.01
CA PHE A 8 -8.35 -8.76 13.18
C PHE A 8 -9.02 -9.93 13.91
N PHE A 9 -8.63 -10.18 15.16
CA PHE A 9 -9.20 -11.29 15.94
C PHE A 9 -10.60 -10.97 16.49
N GLU A 10 -10.92 -9.70 16.70
CA GLU A 10 -12.24 -9.27 17.18
C GLU A 10 -13.33 -9.52 16.14
N ILE A 11 -12.99 -9.39 14.85
CA ILE A 11 -13.96 -9.58 13.78
C ILE A 11 -14.19 -11.06 13.42
N LEU A 12 -13.27 -11.97 13.79
CA LEU A 12 -13.36 -13.38 13.44
C LEU A 12 -14.37 -14.09 14.35
N LYS A 13 -15.32 -14.82 13.75
CA LYS A 13 -16.26 -15.66 14.50
C LYS A 13 -15.81 -17.11 14.50
N SER A 14 -16.30 -17.89 15.48
CA SER A 14 -15.95 -19.31 15.61
C SER A 14 -16.42 -20.16 14.41
N GLN A 15 -17.58 -19.82 13.83
CA GLN A 15 -18.18 -20.56 12.73
C GLN A 15 -17.32 -20.51 11.46
N GLN A 16 -17.15 -21.66 10.83
CA GLN A 16 -16.56 -21.80 9.51
C GLN A 16 -17.22 -22.96 8.77
N ILE A 17 -17.31 -22.85 7.44
CA ILE A 17 -17.75 -23.92 6.56
C ILE A 17 -16.53 -24.34 5.75
N ARG A 18 -16.14 -25.60 5.85
CA ARG A 18 -15.02 -26.17 5.10
C ARG A 18 -15.56 -27.08 4.02
N TYR A 19 -15.03 -26.94 2.82
CA TYR A 19 -15.41 -27.82 1.72
C TYR A 19 -14.52 -29.07 1.71
N GLU A 20 -15.10 -30.27 1.77
CA GLU A 20 -14.36 -31.52 2.03
C GLU A 20 -13.29 -31.85 0.98
N LYS A 21 -13.46 -31.35 -0.25
CA LYS A 21 -12.58 -31.66 -1.40
C LYS A 21 -11.68 -30.50 -1.83
N SER A 22 -11.61 -29.41 -1.06
CA SER A 22 -10.72 -28.29 -1.38
C SER A 22 -10.16 -27.62 -0.13
N SER A 23 -9.11 -26.82 -0.30
CA SER A 23 -8.60 -25.98 0.78
C SER A 23 -9.49 -24.75 1.06
N PHE A 24 -10.67 -24.68 0.41
CA PHE A 24 -11.60 -23.57 0.49
C PHE A 24 -12.39 -23.60 1.80
N ILE A 25 -12.41 -22.45 2.47
CA ILE A 25 -13.04 -22.21 3.75
C ILE A 25 -13.86 -20.92 3.64
N LEU A 26 -15.11 -20.99 4.04
CA LEU A 26 -15.92 -19.81 4.34
C LEU A 26 -15.80 -19.53 5.83
N LYS A 27 -15.09 -18.45 6.17
CA LYS A 27 -14.92 -18.01 7.56
C LYS A 27 -15.98 -16.98 7.88
N ASN A 28 -16.78 -17.22 8.92
CA ASN A 28 -17.72 -16.22 9.40
C ASN A 28 -16.95 -15.11 10.13
N ILE A 29 -17.30 -13.86 9.84
CA ILE A 29 -16.80 -12.65 10.48
C ILE A 29 -17.98 -11.75 10.88
N VAL A 30 -17.72 -10.67 11.60
CA VAL A 30 -18.75 -9.68 11.99
C VAL A 30 -19.55 -9.19 10.78
N PHE A 31 -18.89 -9.02 9.62
CA PHE A 31 -19.48 -8.52 8.38
C PHE A 31 -20.06 -9.59 7.44
N GLY A 32 -20.20 -10.85 7.88
CA GLY A 32 -20.68 -11.96 7.05
C GLY A 32 -19.61 -13.01 6.79
N PHE A 33 -19.67 -13.73 5.67
CA PHE A 33 -18.67 -14.77 5.35
C PHE A 33 -17.61 -14.26 4.39
N ILE A 34 -16.35 -14.55 4.69
CA ILE A 34 -15.23 -14.38 3.76
C ILE A 34 -14.79 -15.74 3.23
N ALA A 35 -14.45 -15.78 1.95
CA ALA A 35 -13.84 -16.94 1.31
C ALA A 35 -12.31 -16.88 1.45
N SER A 36 -11.71 -18.00 1.87
CA SER A 36 -10.26 -18.15 1.99
C SER A 36 -9.86 -19.55 1.56
N GLY A 37 -8.73 -19.69 0.87
CA GLY A 37 -8.21 -20.98 0.42
C GLY A 37 -7.67 -20.92 -1.00
N SER A 38 -6.92 -21.94 -1.38
CA SER A 38 -6.47 -22.15 -2.74
C SER A 38 -7.51 -22.95 -3.52
N VAL A 39 -7.83 -22.45 -4.72
CA VAL A 39 -8.55 -23.19 -5.73
C VAL A 39 -7.49 -23.82 -6.63
N THR A 40 -7.48 -25.16 -6.71
CA THR A 40 -6.75 -25.87 -7.77
C THR A 40 -7.44 -25.56 -9.09
N SER A 41 -7.08 -24.45 -9.72
CA SER A 41 -7.39 -24.22 -11.12
C SER A 41 -6.31 -24.92 -11.92
N GLU A 42 -6.71 -25.73 -12.91
CA GLU A 42 -5.81 -26.06 -14.02
C GLU A 42 -5.18 -24.76 -14.53
N GLU A 43 -3.88 -24.79 -14.83
CA GLU A 43 -3.05 -23.63 -15.17
C GLU A 43 -3.64 -22.83 -16.34
N GLN A 44 -4.62 -21.98 -16.04
CA GLN A 44 -4.96 -20.88 -16.91
C GLN A 44 -4.02 -19.75 -16.52
N ASN A 45 -3.16 -19.37 -17.45
CA ASN A 45 -2.25 -18.23 -17.36
C ASN A 45 -3.03 -16.89 -17.37
N ARG A 46 -4.11 -16.81 -16.61
CA ARG A 46 -5.07 -15.71 -16.53
C ARG A 46 -5.04 -15.17 -15.11
N VAL A 47 -4.33 -14.06 -14.94
CA VAL A 47 -4.39 -13.28 -13.72
C VAL A 47 -5.78 -12.64 -13.66
N HIS A 48 -6.66 -13.17 -12.81
CA HIS A 48 -7.94 -12.54 -12.51
C HIS A 48 -7.72 -11.43 -11.49
N CYS A 49 -7.77 -10.17 -11.94
CA CYS A 49 -7.88 -9.03 -11.03
C CYS A 49 -9.35 -8.83 -10.68
N GLY A 50 -9.67 -8.93 -9.38
CA GLY A 50 -11.01 -8.62 -8.84
C GLY A 50 -11.29 -7.13 -8.88
N LEU A 51 -11.46 -6.56 -10.09
CA LEU A 51 -11.98 -5.21 -10.25
C LEU A 51 -13.44 -5.22 -9.81
N ILE A 52 -13.73 -4.55 -8.70
CA ILE A 52 -15.09 -4.25 -8.29
C ILE A 52 -15.64 -3.24 -9.32
N LYS A 53 -16.24 -3.76 -10.39
CA LYS A 53 -16.97 -2.94 -11.35
C LYS A 53 -18.36 -2.69 -10.76
N THR A 54 -18.48 -1.67 -9.91
CA THR A 54 -19.81 -1.19 -9.52
C THR A 54 -20.50 -0.68 -10.78
N THR A 55 -21.78 -1.02 -10.96
CA THR A 55 -22.66 -0.40 -11.98
C THR A 55 -22.93 1.08 -11.70
N ASP A 56 -22.56 1.56 -10.51
CA ASP A 56 -22.54 2.97 -10.14
C ASP A 56 -21.30 3.69 -10.67
N ASP A 57 -21.48 4.97 -10.96
CA ASP A 57 -20.46 5.93 -11.37
C ASP A 57 -19.17 5.79 -10.54
N PHE A 58 -18.07 5.44 -11.22
CA PHE A 58 -16.77 5.19 -10.59
C PHE A 58 -16.34 6.37 -9.72
N GLU A 59 -16.60 7.60 -10.15
CA GLU A 59 -16.28 8.79 -9.36
C GLU A 59 -17.02 8.82 -8.03
N LYS A 60 -18.27 8.38 -8.00
CA LYS A 60 -19.10 8.35 -6.78
C LYS A 60 -18.60 7.30 -5.81
N THR A 61 -18.21 6.13 -6.30
CA THR A 61 -17.60 5.08 -5.47
C THR A 61 -16.26 5.53 -4.91
N MET A 62 -15.40 6.12 -5.76
CA MET A 62 -14.09 6.63 -5.37
C MET A 62 -14.22 7.75 -4.33
N ARG A 63 -15.18 8.66 -4.51
CA ARG A 63 -15.44 9.75 -3.56
C ARG A 63 -15.88 9.22 -2.20
N LYS A 64 -16.86 8.32 -2.16
CA LYS A 64 -17.32 7.69 -0.91
C LYS A 64 -16.20 6.94 -0.20
N PHE A 65 -15.35 6.25 -0.95
CA PHE A 65 -14.19 5.57 -0.38
C PHE A 65 -13.26 6.57 0.34
N TRP A 66 -12.91 7.68 -0.31
CA TRP A 66 -12.09 8.73 0.30
C TRP A 66 -12.79 9.44 1.46
N GLU A 67 -14.10 9.66 1.41
CA GLU A 67 -14.87 10.22 2.54
C GLU A 67 -14.85 9.33 3.78
N ILE A 68 -14.87 8.00 3.59
CA ILE A 68 -14.85 7.03 4.69
C ILE A 68 -13.42 6.87 5.26
N GLU A 69 -12.41 6.85 4.39
CA GLU A 69 -11.01 6.64 4.80
C GLU A 69 -10.30 7.92 5.26
N ASN A 70 -10.79 9.10 4.86
CA ASN A 70 -10.31 10.37 5.44
C ASN A 70 -10.79 10.49 6.88
N VAL A 71 -9.96 10.03 7.81
CA VAL A 71 -10.00 10.53 9.17
C VAL A 71 -9.60 12.00 9.12
N GLU A 72 -10.44 12.91 9.62
CA GLU A 72 -10.06 14.31 9.86
C GLU A 72 -8.92 14.36 10.89
N THR A 73 -7.70 14.05 10.45
CA THR A 73 -6.51 14.22 11.28
C THR A 73 -6.21 15.70 11.31
N ALA A 74 -6.29 16.31 12.49
CA ALA A 74 -5.79 17.66 12.71
C ALA A 74 -4.36 17.72 12.16
N VAL A 75 -4.14 18.53 11.11
CA VAL A 75 -2.82 18.70 10.51
C VAL A 75 -1.88 19.09 11.64
N PRO A 76 -0.85 18.28 11.95
CA PRO A 76 0.07 18.60 13.02
C PRO A 76 0.74 19.93 12.66
N LYS A 77 0.40 21.01 13.38
CA LYS A 77 1.03 22.33 13.26
C LYS A 77 2.44 22.32 13.86
N ASN A 78 3.22 21.28 13.60
CA ASN A 78 4.62 21.24 13.97
C ASN A 78 5.45 21.93 12.87
N LYS A 79 6.63 22.42 13.24
CA LYS A 79 7.51 23.15 12.30
C LYS A 79 7.95 22.29 11.12
N GLU A 80 8.12 20.99 11.31
CA GLU A 80 8.52 20.06 10.25
C GLU A 80 7.45 19.97 9.15
N THR A 81 6.18 19.84 9.52
CA THR A 81 5.05 19.80 8.59
C THR A 81 5.00 21.07 7.75
N ALA A 82 5.14 22.24 8.37
CA ALA A 82 5.12 23.52 7.65
C ALA A 82 6.25 23.62 6.62
N ILE A 83 7.46 23.14 6.96
CA ILE A 83 8.56 23.18 6.00
C ILE A 83 8.39 22.12 4.89
N CYS A 84 7.87 20.94 5.22
CA CYS A 84 7.54 19.92 4.22
C CYS A 84 6.46 20.42 3.24
N GLU A 85 5.41 21.09 3.74
CA GLU A 85 4.38 21.70 2.90
C GLU A 85 4.94 22.78 1.98
N GLU A 86 5.79 23.66 2.51
CA GLU A 86 6.42 24.72 1.72
C GLU A 86 7.36 24.12 0.66
N HIS A 87 8.16 23.11 1.02
CA HIS A 87 9.02 22.40 0.08
C HIS A 87 8.21 21.69 -1.01
N TYR A 88 7.09 21.05 -0.65
CA TYR A 88 6.18 20.45 -1.61
C TYR A 88 5.65 21.51 -2.58
N LYS A 89 5.15 22.64 -2.09
CA LYS A 89 4.67 23.74 -2.94
C LYS A 89 5.74 24.24 -3.91
N GLN A 90 6.99 24.35 -3.48
CA GLN A 90 8.08 24.82 -4.31
C GLN A 90 8.58 23.80 -5.33
N THR A 91 8.53 22.50 -5.01
CA THR A 91 9.18 21.45 -5.82
C THR A 91 8.21 20.54 -6.56
N HIS A 92 6.91 20.60 -6.25
CA HIS A 92 5.90 19.86 -6.99
C HIS A 92 5.74 20.46 -8.39
N LYS A 93 5.76 19.59 -9.40
CA LYS A 93 5.46 19.98 -10.77
C LYS A 93 4.89 18.82 -11.55
N ARG A 94 4.27 19.13 -12.69
CA ARG A 94 3.85 18.13 -13.67
C ARG A 94 4.84 18.14 -14.82
N ASN A 95 5.28 16.98 -15.27
CA ASN A 95 6.13 16.88 -16.46
C ASN A 95 5.28 16.92 -17.74
N ASP A 96 5.95 16.97 -18.89
CA ASP A 96 5.30 17.08 -20.21
C ASP A 96 4.42 15.86 -20.56
N GLU A 97 4.67 14.72 -19.91
CA GLU A 97 3.85 13.50 -20.03
C GLU A 97 2.66 13.47 -19.06
N GLY A 98 2.46 14.53 -18.28
CA GLY A 98 1.36 14.64 -17.34
C GLY A 98 1.55 13.89 -16.02
N ARG A 99 2.76 13.42 -15.69
CA ARG A 99 3.11 12.77 -14.41
C ARG A 99 3.50 13.80 -13.36
N TYR A 100 3.08 13.60 -12.12
CA TYR A 100 3.49 14.43 -10.99
C TYR A 100 4.92 14.07 -10.55
N ILE A 101 5.76 15.10 -10.41
CA ILE A 101 7.10 15.01 -9.84
C ILE A 101 7.06 15.74 -8.50
N VAL A 102 7.43 15.05 -7.44
CA VAL A 102 7.49 15.59 -6.07
C VAL A 102 8.90 15.35 -5.56
N THR A 103 9.56 16.41 -5.08
CA THR A 103 10.89 16.27 -4.45
C THR A 103 10.70 16.04 -2.97
N MET A 104 11.34 15.00 -2.43
CA MET A 104 11.32 14.71 -0.99
C MET A 104 12.42 15.50 -0.30
N ARG A 105 12.04 16.29 0.72
CA ARG A 105 13.02 16.95 1.59
C ARG A 105 13.68 15.93 2.50
N LEU A 106 15.01 15.92 2.56
CA LEU A 106 15.76 15.16 3.57
C LEU A 106 15.76 15.96 4.87
N LYS A 107 15.60 15.28 6.03
CA LYS A 107 15.84 15.92 7.33
C LYS A 107 17.31 16.36 7.38
N GLU A 108 17.57 17.56 7.92
CA GLU A 108 18.91 18.12 8.06
C GLU A 108 19.73 17.32 9.09
N ASP A 109 20.24 16.18 8.63
CA ASP A 109 21.39 15.42 9.14
C ASP A 109 22.23 14.94 7.92
N SER A 110 22.29 15.77 6.86
CA SER A 110 22.99 15.47 5.61
C SER A 110 24.51 15.37 5.75
N ILE A 111 25.05 15.58 6.96
CA ILE A 111 26.45 15.34 7.31
C ILE A 111 26.82 13.86 7.10
N CYS A 112 25.86 12.93 7.14
CA CYS A 112 26.13 11.50 6.92
C CYS A 112 26.21 11.05 5.43
N LEU A 113 25.99 11.94 4.46
CA LEU A 113 25.99 11.54 3.04
C LEU A 113 27.38 11.60 2.38
N GLU A 114 28.37 12.25 3.00
CA GLU A 114 29.68 12.53 2.40
C GLU A 114 30.46 11.25 2.03
N ASN A 115 30.24 10.13 2.74
CA ASN A 115 30.85 8.82 2.44
C ASN A 115 29.83 7.76 1.96
N SER A 116 28.55 8.13 1.80
CA SER A 116 27.49 7.18 1.46
C SER A 116 27.62 6.60 0.06
N LYS A 117 28.12 7.41 -0.88
CA LYS A 117 28.33 7.04 -2.28
C LYS A 117 29.42 5.98 -2.42
N ASP A 118 30.55 6.17 -1.75
CA ASP A 118 31.68 5.24 -1.81
C ASP A 118 31.31 3.90 -1.17
N LEU A 119 30.64 3.92 -0.01
CA LEU A 119 30.13 2.71 0.63
C LEU A 119 29.10 1.98 -0.25
N ALA A 120 28.21 2.71 -0.94
CA ALA A 120 27.25 2.11 -1.86
C ALA A 120 27.93 1.46 -3.07
N LEU A 121 28.99 2.10 -3.59
CA LEU A 121 29.80 1.55 -4.70
C LEU A 121 30.59 0.30 -4.28
N GLU A 122 31.19 0.28 -3.09
CA GLU A 122 31.87 -0.91 -2.58
C GLU A 122 30.91 -2.09 -2.40
N ARG A 123 29.72 -1.83 -1.84
CA ARG A 123 28.67 -2.84 -1.70
C ARG A 123 28.21 -3.36 -3.06
N LEU A 124 28.00 -2.48 -4.03
CA LEU A 124 27.62 -2.85 -5.39
C LEU A 124 28.71 -3.73 -6.02
N ASN A 125 29.97 -3.29 -6.02
CA ASN A 125 31.08 -4.05 -6.59
C ASN A 125 31.25 -5.44 -5.94
N SER A 126 31.00 -5.53 -4.63
CA SER A 126 31.05 -6.81 -3.90
C SER A 126 29.96 -7.79 -4.35
N LEU A 127 28.77 -7.30 -4.69
CA LEU A 127 27.70 -8.14 -5.25
C LEU A 127 28.08 -8.67 -6.62
N TRP A 128 28.62 -7.81 -7.49
CA TRP A 128 29.00 -8.19 -8.85
C TRP A 128 30.13 -9.23 -8.88
N LYS A 129 31.06 -9.15 -7.92
CA LYS A 129 32.13 -10.15 -7.74
C LYS A 129 31.65 -11.49 -7.18
N ARG A 130 30.49 -11.53 -6.51
CA ARG A 130 29.91 -12.77 -5.96
C ARG A 130 29.10 -13.55 -7.00
N ASP A 131 28.52 -12.83 -7.96
CA ASP A 131 27.70 -13.40 -9.03
C ASP A 131 28.50 -13.63 -10.33
N SER A 132 29.84 -13.47 -10.28
CA SER A 132 30.80 -13.85 -11.34
C SER A 132 31.57 -15.11 -10.94
#